data_AF-Q5HQP5-F1
#
_entry.id   AF-Q5HQP5-F1
#
_cell.length_a   1.000
_cell.length_b   1.000
_cell.length_c   1.000
_cell.angle_alpha   90.00
_cell.angle_beta   90.00
_cell.angle_gamma   90.00
#
_symmetry.space_group_name_H-M   'P 1'
#
loop_
_entity.id
_entity.type
_entity.pdbx_description
1 polymer ?
#
loop_
_entity_poly.entity_id
_entity_poly.type
_entity_poly.pdbx_seq_one_letter_code
_entity_poly.pdbx_strand_id
1 'polypeptide(L)' 'MEKTGKALKVWAWIFIVTSVIIPLLGVGSIICSIKYKKYDEKKGAQLLQISIIVAVVALGYNIIKLLQ' A
#
# COMPACT_ATOMS: atom_id res chain seq x y z
N MET A 1 24.68 15.34 -17.69
CA MET A 1 23.90 15.97 -16.59
C MET A 1 22.42 16.13 -16.95
N GLU A 2 22.07 16.72 -18.10
CA GLU A 2 20.67 17.06 -18.45
C GLU A 2 19.74 15.84 -18.64
N LYS A 3 20.20 14.78 -19.33
CA LYS A 3 19.43 13.54 -19.54
C LYS A 3 19.20 12.76 -18.23
N THR A 4 20.18 12.77 -17.34
CA THR A 4 20.13 12.09 -16.03
C THR A 4 19.15 12.77 -15.08
N GLY A 5 19.13 14.12 -15.07
CA GLY A 5 18.15 14.89 -14.30
C GLY A 5 16.71 14.67 -14.78
N LYS A 6 16.50 14.50 -16.09
CA LYS A 6 15.19 14.20 -16.67
C LYS A 6 14.68 12.82 -16.24
N ALA A 7 15.54 11.80 -16.26
CA ALA A 7 15.20 10.46 -15.79
C ALA A 7 14.90 10.44 -14.28
N LEU A 8 15.71 11.14 -13.47
CA LEU A 8 15.50 11.23 -12.03
C LEU A 8 14.16 11.89 -11.67
N LYS A 9 13.76 12.92 -12.42
CA LYS A 9 12.45 13.57 -12.26
C LYS A 9 11.29 12.62 -12.56
N VAL A 10 11.40 11.80 -13.61
CA VAL A 10 10.36 10.81 -13.97
C VAL A 10 10.27 9.74 -12.87
N TRP A 11 11.40 9.22 -12.40
CA TRP A 11 11.42 8.25 -11.30
C TRP A 11 10.83 8.83 -10.01
N ALA A 12 11.20 10.06 -9.63
CA ALA A 12 10.63 10.74 -8.48
C ALA A 12 9.11 10.87 -8.60
N TRP A 13 8.59 11.23 -9.79
CA TRP A 13 7.15 11.31 -10.03
C TRP A 13 6.46 9.95 -9.90
N ILE A 14 7.05 8.88 -10.44
CA ILE A 14 6.54 7.51 -10.30
C ILE A 14 6.48 7.12 -8.82
N PHE A 15 7.51 7.45 -8.02
CA PHE A 15 7.51 7.19 -6.59
C PHE A 15 6.42 7.95 -5.84
N ILE A 16 6.19 9.23 -6.17
CA ILE A 16 5.13 10.06 -5.58
C ILE A 16 3.75 9.48 -5.90
N VAL A 17 3.50 9.14 -7.17
CA VAL A 17 2.21 8.56 -7.57
C VAL A 17 1.99 7.20 -6.89
N THR A 18 3.02 6.36 -6.84
CA THR A 18 2.95 5.05 -6.20
C THR A 18 2.73 5.16 -4.69
N SER A 19 3.36 6.12 -4.01
CA SER A 19 3.19 6.33 -2.56
C SER A 19 1.78 6.77 -2.18
N VAL A 20 1.03 7.40 -3.09
CA VAL A 20 -0.38 7.75 -2.89
C VAL A 20 -1.32 6.57 -3.21
N ILE A 21 -1.03 5.79 -4.26
CA ILE A 21 -1.88 4.67 -4.67
C ILE A 21 -1.82 3.50 -3.67
N ILE A 22 -0.65 3.19 -3.11
CA ILE A 22 -0.48 2.07 -2.15
C ILE A 22 -1.41 2.19 -0.92
N PRO A 23 -1.50 3.31 -0.20
CA PRO A 23 -2.42 3.43 0.93
C PRO A 23 -3.90 3.36 0.51
N LEU A 24 -4.25 3.89 -0.67
CA LEU A 24 -5.60 3.74 -1.25
C LEU A 24 -5.95 2.27 -1.50
N LEU A 25 -5.02 1.49 -2.07
CA LEU A 25 -5.20 0.05 -2.28
C LEU A 25 -5.29 -0.71 -0.95
N GLY A 26 -4.51 -0.31 0.06
CA GLY A 26 -4.59 -0.87 1.41
C GLY A 26 -5.97 -0.71 2.02
N VAL A 27 -6.51 0.50 2.04
CA VAL A 27 -7.88 0.78 2.54
C VAL A 27 -8.94 0.05 1.70
N GLY A 28 -8.80 0.05 0.38
CA GLY A 28 -9.71 -0.66 -0.53
C GLY A 28 -9.75 -2.17 -0.24
N SER A 29 -8.59 -2.78 0.00
CA SER A 29 -8.49 -4.22 0.32
C SER A 29 -9.17 -4.59 1.63
N ILE A 30 -9.07 -3.73 2.66
CA ILE A 30 -9.77 -3.92 3.94
C ILE A 30 -11.29 -3.84 3.74
N ILE A 31 -11.78 -2.82 3.01
CA ILE A 31 -13.21 -2.65 2.75
C ILE A 31 -13.77 -3.84 1.94
N CYS A 32 -13.06 -4.27 0.90
CA CYS A 32 -13.45 -5.43 0.11
C CYS A 32 -13.50 -6.71 0.95
N SER A 33 -12.53 -6.90 1.84
CA SER A 33 -12.50 -8.06 2.74
C SER A 33 -13.65 -8.04 3.75
N ILE A 34 -14.02 -6.87 4.29
CA ILE A 34 -15.21 -6.70 5.16
C ILE A 34 -16.50 -7.01 4.38
N LYS A 35 -16.64 -6.49 3.15
CA LYS A 35 -17.80 -6.80 2.31
C LYS A 35 -17.85 -8.28 1.96
N TYR A 36 -16.72 -8.89 1.66
CA TYR A 36 -16.62 -10.32 1.32
C TYR A 36 -16.95 -11.22 2.51
N LYS A 37 -16.63 -10.80 3.74
CA LYS A 37 -17.01 -11.51 4.97
C LYS A 37 -18.52 -11.73 5.10
N LYS A 38 -19.35 -10.88 4.48
CA LYS A 38 -20.82 -11.07 4.44
C LYS A 38 -21.26 -12.25 3.57
N TYR A 39 -20.42 -12.69 2.63
CA TYR A 39 -20.71 -13.81 1.73
C TYR A 39 -20.04 -15.10 2.22
N ASP A 40 -18.79 -15.02 2.67
CA ASP A 40 -18.05 -16.15 3.24
C ASP A 40 -17.24 -15.67 4.44
N GLU A 41 -17.71 -16.03 5.64
CA GLU A 41 -17.19 -15.49 6.89
C GLU A 41 -15.76 -15.96 7.18
N LYS A 42 -15.45 -17.23 6.89
CA LYS A 42 -14.11 -17.81 7.12
C LYS A 42 -13.08 -17.22 6.18
N LYS A 43 -13.38 -17.17 4.88
CA LYS A 43 -12.45 -16.62 3.88
C LYS A 43 -12.33 -15.11 4.02
N GLY A 44 -13.42 -14.40 4.29
CA GLY A 44 -13.40 -12.95 4.50
C GLY A 44 -12.60 -12.53 5.75
N ALA A 45 -12.67 -13.29 6.84
CA ALA A 45 -11.86 -13.05 8.03
C ALA A 45 -10.35 -13.25 7.78
N GLN A 46 -9.99 -14.30 7.01
CA GLN A 46 -8.59 -14.52 6.61
C GLN A 46 -8.05 -13.38 5.73
N LEU A 47 -8.83 -12.96 4.73
CA LEU A 47 -8.47 -11.83 3.86
C LEU A 47 -8.32 -10.51 4.64
N LEU A 48 -9.22 -10.27 5.61
CA LEU A 48 -9.13 -9.13 6.52
C LEU A 48 -7.83 -9.16 7.32
N GLN A 49 -7.49 -10.28 7.96
CA GLN A 49 -6.24 -10.41 8.70
C GLN A 49 -5.02 -10.14 7.81
N ILE A 50 -4.98 -10.73 6.61
CA ILE A 50 -3.89 -10.52 5.66
C ILE A 50 -3.79 -9.03 5.27
N SER A 51 -4.91 -8.38 4.95
CA SER A 51 -4.93 -6.95 4.58
C SER A 51 -4.41 -6.04 5.69
N ILE A 52 -4.75 -6.34 6.96
CA ILE A 52 -4.28 -5.60 8.13
C ILE A 52 -2.78 -5.83 8.35
N ILE A 53 -2.30 -7.07 8.27
CA ILE A 53 -0.87 -7.39 8.42
C ILE A 53 -0.05 -6.65 7.36
N VAL A 54 -0.47 -6.71 6.10
CA VAL A 54 0.21 -6.03 4.99
C VAL A 54 0.23 -4.51 5.20
N ALA A 55 -0.87 -3.92 5.68
CA ALA A 55 -0.94 -2.49 5.99
C ALA A 55 0.02 -2.10 7.13
N VAL A 56 0.09 -2.89 8.20
CA VAL A 56 0.99 -2.64 9.34
C VAL A 56 2.46 -2.77 8.91
N VAL A 57 2.82 -3.78 8.13
CA VAL A 57 4.19 -3.96 7.63
C VAL A 57 4.58 -2.81 6.71
N ALA A 58 3.69 -2.37 5.81
CA ALA A 58 3.94 -1.23 4.94
C ALA A 58 4.12 0.07 5.73
N LEU A 59 3.31 0.30 6.78
CA LEU A 59 3.46 1.45 7.67
C LEU A 59 4.76 1.38 8.46
N GLY A 60 5.09 0.24 9.06
CA GLY A 60 6.33 0.03 9.80
C GLY A 60 7.57 0.28 8.95
N TYR A 61 7.59 -0.23 7.71
CA TYR A 61 8.67 0.02 6.76
C TYR A 61 8.82 1.52 6.43
N ASN A 62 7.71 2.22 6.20
CA ASN A 62 7.74 3.66 5.93
C ASN A 62 8.22 4.47 7.15
N ILE A 63 7.84 4.08 8.37
CA ILE A 63 8.29 4.73 9.61
C ILE A 63 9.79 4.53 9.82
N ILE A 64 10.30 3.29 9.66
CA ILE A 64 11.74 2.99 9.78
C ILE A 64 12.53 3.81 8.75
N LYS A 65 12.04 3.88 7.51
CA LYS A 65 12.66 4.68 6.44
C LYS A 65 12.61 6.20 6.72
N LEU A 66 11.63 6.68 7.49
CA LEU A 66 11.56 8.08 7.90
C LEU A 66 12.52 8.39 9.08
N LEU A 67 12.85 7.37 9.88
CA LEU A 67 13.67 7.49 11.08
C LEU A 67 15.18 7.27 10.84
N GLN A 68 15.55 6.55 9.77
CA GLN A 68 16.92 6.35 9.30
C GLN A 68 17.34 7.39 8.27
#